data_AF-A0A5K4F583-F1
#
_entry.id   AF-A0A5K4F583-F1
#
_cell.length_a   1.000
_cell.length_b   1.000
_cell.length_c   1.000
_cell.angle_alpha   90.00
_cell.angle_beta   90.00
_cell.angle_gamma   90.00
#
_symmetry.space_group_name_H-M   'P 1'
#
loop_
_entity.id
_entity.type
_entity.pdbx_description
1 polymer ?
#
loop_
_entity_poly.entity_id
_entity_poly.type
_entity_poly.pdbx_seq_one_letter_code
_entity_poly.pdbx_strand_id
1 'polypeptide(L)' 'MSETPDRLISLEELETMFKDRYTDKDVNYQKYLSNANVPPPIIPHWDEINRERFNHRSQRNNNYRFQRNNFRRNSLD' A
#
# COMPACT_ATOMS: atom_id res chain seq x y z
N MET A 1 0.84 -15.57 -32.28
CA MET A 1 -0.20 -14.68 -31.73
C MET A 1 -0.09 -13.39 -32.52
N SER A 2 -1.06 -13.09 -33.39
CA SER A 2 -1.00 -11.92 -34.26
C SER A 2 -1.27 -10.66 -33.44
N GLU A 3 -0.21 -9.94 -33.08
CA GLU A 3 -0.28 -8.52 -32.73
C GLU A 3 -0.85 -7.78 -33.94
N THR A 4 -2.06 -7.24 -33.80
CA THR A 4 -2.58 -6.29 -34.78
C THR A 4 -1.67 -5.04 -34.74
N PRO A 5 -1.05 -4.65 -35.85
CA PRO A 5 -0.12 -3.53 -35.90
C PRO A 5 -0.84 -2.24 -35.50
N ASP A 6 -0.11 -1.27 -34.95
CA ASP A 6 -0.51 0.08 -34.49
C ASP A 6 -1.54 0.77 -35.40
N ARG A 7 -2.79 0.30 -35.39
CA ARG A 7 -3.90 0.96 -36.06
C ARG A 7 -4.34 2.06 -35.13
N LEU A 8 -4.17 3.30 -35.57
CA LEU A 8 -4.83 4.44 -34.95
C LEU A 8 -6.34 4.20 -35.07
N ILE A 9 -6.99 3.99 -33.92
CA ILE A 9 -8.44 3.89 -33.82
C ILE A 9 -8.98 5.33 -33.90
N SER A 10 -9.97 5.56 -34.77
CA SER A 10 -10.57 6.89 -34.89
C SER A 10 -11.44 7.21 -33.67
N LEU A 11 -11.70 8.49 -33.42
CA LEU A 11 -12.63 8.88 -32.36
C LEU A 11 -14.05 8.31 -32.61
N GLU A 12 -14.51 8.34 -33.87
CA GLU A 12 -15.82 7.81 -34.28
C GLU A 12 -15.93 6.29 -34.04
N GLU A 13 -14.85 5.55 -34.27
CA GLU A 13 -14.77 4.12 -33.95
C GLU A 13 -14.89 3.90 -32.44
N LEU A 14 -14.18 4.69 -31.62
CA LEU A 14 -14.28 4.61 -30.15
C LEU A 14 -15.67 4.98 -29.64
N GLU A 15 -16.28 6.04 -30.18
CA GLU A 15 -17.65 6.45 -29.85
C GLU A 15 -18.65 5.34 -30.15
N THR A 16 -18.47 4.65 -31.28
CA THR A 16 -19.32 3.51 -31.64
C THR A 16 -19.06 2.29 -30.74
N MET A 17 -17.80 1.96 -30.47
CA MET A 17 -17.40 0.83 -29.61
C MET A 17 -17.88 1.00 -28.17
N PHE A 18 -17.93 2.22 -27.68
CA PHE A 18 -18.30 2.56 -26.31
C PHE A 18 -19.64 3.29 -26.21
N LYS A 19 -20.49 3.20 -27.23
CA LYS A 19 -21.80 3.87 -27.29
C LYS A 19 -22.70 3.62 -26.08
N ASP A 20 -22.57 2.43 -25.50
CA ASP A 20 -23.39 1.98 -24.37
C ASP A 20 -22.70 2.21 -23.01
N ARG A 21 -21.48 2.81 -22.98
CA ARG A 21 -20.67 3.00 -21.77
C ARG A 21 -21.45 3.75 -20.69
N TYR A 22 -21.46 3.20 -19.47
CA TYR A 22 -22.18 3.74 -18.30
C TYR A 22 -23.71 3.83 -18.46
N THR A 23 -24.29 3.10 -19.42
CA THR A 23 -25.75 2.96 -19.55
C THR A 23 -26.25 1.64 -18.93
N ASP A 24 -27.55 1.40 -18.95
CA ASP A 24 -28.14 0.11 -18.53
C ASP A 24 -27.71 -1.09 -19.38
N LYS A 25 -27.16 -0.84 -20.58
CA LYS A 25 -26.63 -1.86 -21.48
C LYS A 25 -25.16 -2.22 -21.21
N ASP A 26 -24.45 -1.43 -20.41
CA ASP A 26 -23.05 -1.70 -20.05
C ASP A 26 -22.98 -2.75 -18.95
N VAL A 27 -22.73 -4.00 -19.34
CA VAL A 27 -22.64 -5.16 -18.44
C VAL A 27 -21.61 -4.95 -17.32
N ASN A 28 -20.48 -4.30 -17.62
CA ASN A 28 -19.45 -4.07 -16.62
C ASN A 28 -19.88 -3.01 -15.61
N TYR A 29 -20.53 -1.95 -16.09
CA TYR A 29 -21.08 -0.91 -15.23
C TYR A 29 -22.21 -1.46 -14.35
N GLN A 30 -23.12 -2.26 -14.91
CA GLN A 30 -24.20 -2.89 -14.13
C GLN A 30 -23.62 -3.84 -13.07
N LYS A 31 -22.59 -4.61 -13.41
CA LYS A 31 -21.86 -5.43 -12.43
C LYS A 31 -21.23 -4.58 -11.33
N TYR A 32 -20.61 -3.46 -11.70
CA TYR A 32 -20.04 -2.51 -10.73
C TYR A 32 -21.11 -1.95 -9.78
N LEU A 33 -22.27 -1.54 -10.30
CA LEU A 33 -23.40 -1.06 -9.50
C LEU A 33 -23.97 -2.14 -8.57
N SER A 34 -23.94 -3.41 -8.99
CA SER A 34 -24.42 -4.53 -8.18
C SER A 34 -23.48 -4.94 -7.05
N ASN A 35 -22.20 -4.52 -7.10
CA ASN A 35 -21.25 -4.84 -6.06
C ASN A 35 -21.59 -4.05 -4.79
N ALA A 36 -21.64 -4.75 -3.66
CA ALA A 36 -21.68 -4.07 -2.37
C ALA A 36 -20.43 -3.20 -2.20
N ASN A 37 -20.59 -2.05 -1.54
CA ASN A 37 -19.49 -1.17 -1.21
C ASN A 37 -18.43 -1.95 -0.42
N VAL A 38 -17.24 -2.11 -1.02
CA VAL A 38 -16.12 -2.79 -0.37
C VAL A 38 -15.63 -1.89 0.77
N PRO A 39 -15.64 -2.34 2.04
CA PRO A 39 -15.12 -1.54 3.12
C PRO A 39 -13.62 -1.31 2.91
N PRO A 40 -13.08 -0.17 3.40
CA PRO A 40 -11.64 0.08 3.32
C PRO A 40 -10.86 -1.02 4.05
N PRO A 41 -9.61 -1.30 3.63
CA PRO A 41 -8.80 -2.32 4.27
C PRO A 41 -8.53 -1.98 5.74
N ILE A 42 -8.78 -2.94 6.63
CA ILE A 42 -8.42 -2.84 8.06
C ILE A 42 -7.10 -3.58 8.25
N ILE A 43 -6.09 -2.87 8.75
CA ILE A 43 -4.79 -3.48 9.10
C ILE A 43 -4.84 -3.85 10.58
N PRO A 44 -4.96 -5.14 10.94
CA PRO A 44 -4.92 -5.54 12.33
C PRO A 44 -3.52 -5.26 12.92
N HIS A 45 -3.46 -4.93 14.20
CA HIS A 45 -2.20 -4.73 14.94
C HIS A 45 -1.28 -3.63 14.36
N TRP A 46 -1.84 -2.58 13.75
CA TRP A 46 -1.07 -1.46 13.21
C TRP A 46 -0.08 -0.86 14.23
N ASP A 47 -0.47 -0.82 15.50
CA ASP A 47 0.40 -0.34 16.58
C ASP A 47 1.57 -1.27 16.89
N GLU A 48 1.43 -2.59 16.70
CA GLU A 48 2.50 -3.55 16.96
C GLU A 48 3.59 -3.43 15.88
N ILE A 49 3.17 -3.30 14.61
CA ILE A 49 4.06 -3.05 13.47
C ILE A 49 4.92 -1.80 13.69
N ASN A 50 4.33 -0.76 14.29
CA ASN A 50 5.04 0.48 14.58
C ASN A 50 5.94 0.37 15.82
N ARG A 51 5.52 -0.35 16.87
CA ARG A 51 6.31 -0.54 18.10
C ARG A 51 7.63 -1.27 17.86
N GLU A 52 7.68 -2.24 16.94
CA GLU A 52 8.93 -2.93 16.59
C GLU A 52 10.00 -1.95 16.08
N ARG A 53 9.61 -0.90 15.35
CA ARG A 53 10.54 0.10 14.83
C ARG A 53 11.14 0.99 15.91
N PHE A 54 10.38 1.28 16.98
CA PHE A 54 10.86 2.14 18.07
C PHE A 54 11.73 1.39 19.09
N ASN A 55 11.52 0.10 19.28
CA ASN A 55 12.25 -0.69 20.28
C ASN A 55 13.72 -0.93 19.94
N HIS A 56 14.10 -0.94 18.65
CA HIS A 56 15.52 -1.08 18.27
C HIS A 56 16.37 0.15 18.62
N ARG A 57 15.76 1.33 18.77
CA ARG A 57 16.51 2.55 19.11
C ARG A 57 16.80 2.67 20.61
N SER A 58 15.89 2.21 21.47
CA SER A 58 16.07 2.27 22.92
C SER A 58 17.13 1.29 23.42
N GLN A 59 17.24 0.11 22.80
CA GLN A 59 18.24 -0.89 23.18
C GLN A 59 19.67 -0.43 22.90
N ARG A 60 19.92 0.25 21.77
CA ARG A 60 21.26 0.82 21.49
C ARG A 60 21.64 1.88 22.52
N ASN A 61 20.72 2.75 22.92
CA ASN A 61 21.03 3.88 23.78
C ASN A 61 21.32 3.46 25.24
N ASN A 62 20.67 2.39 25.70
CA ASN A 62 20.94 1.83 27.03
C ASN A 62 22.32 1.18 27.09
N ASN A 63 22.74 0.46 26.06
CA ASN A 63 24.06 -0.20 26.04
C ASN A 63 25.22 0.81 26.18
N TYR A 64 25.14 1.98 25.54
CA TYR A 64 26.16 3.03 25.72
C TYR A 64 26.19 3.60 27.14
N ARG A 65 25.03 3.77 27.80
CA ARG A 65 24.97 4.25 29.18
C ARG A 65 25.51 3.24 30.18
N PHE A 66 25.19 1.94 30.02
CA PHE A 66 25.71 0.88 30.88
C PHE A 66 27.23 0.72 30.72
N GLN A 67 27.75 0.75 29.48
CA GLN A 67 29.19 0.72 29.23
C GLN A 67 29.91 1.91 29.90
N ARG A 68 29.38 3.12 29.76
CA ARG A 68 29.96 4.33 30.37
C ARG A 68 29.99 4.28 31.90
N ASN A 69 28.95 3.72 32.53
CA ASN A 69 28.89 3.58 33.98
C ASN A 69 29.87 2.53 34.51
N ASN A 70 30.12 1.46 33.76
CA ASN A 70 31.10 0.44 34.12
C ASN A 70 32.54 0.97 34.01
N PHE A 71 32.86 1.76 32.97
CA PHE A 71 34.19 2.40 32.87
C PHE A 71 34.49 3.40 34.00
N ARG A 72 33.47 4.11 34.52
CA ARG A 72 33.65 5.05 35.64
C ARG A 72 33.83 4.37 36.99
N ARG A 73 33.28 3.17 37.20
CA ARG A 73 33.47 2.43 38.44
C ARG A 73 34.87 1.83 38.54
N ASN A 74 35.44 1.39 37.42
CA ASN A 74 36.74 0.71 37.42
C ASN A 74 37.95 1.67 37.33
N SER A 75 37.75 2.99 37.38
CA SER A 75 38.84 3.98 37.33
C SER A 75 39.10 4.66 38.68
N LEU A 76 38.55 4.13 39.79
CA LEU A 76 38.62 4.70 41.14
C LEU A 76 39.28 3.77 42.16
N ASP A 77 39.87 2.67 41.70
CA ASP A 77 40.79 1.78 42.42
C ASP A 77 42.15 1.76 41.71
#